data_AF-A0A1I6SQ29-F1
#
_entry.id   AF-A0A1I6SQ29-F1
#
_cell.length_a   1.000
_cell.length_b   1.000
_cell.length_c   1.000
_cell.angle_alpha   90.00
_cell.angle_beta   90.00
_cell.angle_gamma   90.00
#
_symmetry.space_group_name_H-M   'P 1'
#
loop_
_entity.id
_entity.type
_entity.pdbx_description
1 polymer ?
#
loop_
_entity_poly.entity_id
_entity_poly.type
_entity_poly.pdbx_seq_one_letter_code
_entity_poly.pdbx_strand_id
1 'polypeptide(L)'
;MPDLAEVELYCAEARDILAHAENIVADLDRRGASEGHCLMANQGLAALRNLDRIIERHRRRLAFLALPNAVGPSPPPSPPRKRNWLLFLRRRGGYAGHGIEAHS
;
A
#
# COMPACT_ATOMS: atom_id res chain seq x y z
N MET A 1 11.02 -12.62 9.21
CA MET A 1 11.07 -11.31 8.52
C MET A 1 11.64 -11.62 7.14
N PRO A 2 10.98 -11.23 6.05
CA PRO A 2 11.46 -11.54 4.71
C PRO A 2 12.82 -10.89 4.48
N ASP A 3 13.70 -11.59 3.77
CA ASP A 3 15.02 -11.06 3.40
C ASP A 3 14.93 -10.14 2.16
N LEU A 4 16.05 -9.52 1.79
CA LEU A 4 16.05 -8.58 0.66
C LEU A 4 15.68 -9.26 -0.66
N ALA A 5 16.11 -10.51 -0.89
CA ALA A 5 15.83 -11.23 -2.12
C ALA A 5 14.34 -11.60 -2.23
N GLU A 6 13.72 -12.01 -1.13
CA GLU A 6 12.29 -12.26 -1.06
C GLU A 6 11.48 -10.98 -1.34
N VAL A 7 11.94 -9.83 -0.82
CA VAL A 7 11.30 -8.54 -1.11
C VAL A 7 11.47 -8.11 -2.57
N GLU A 8 12.58 -8.44 -3.21
CA GLU A 8 12.75 -8.17 -4.65
C GLU A 8 11.79 -8.99 -5.52
N LEU A 9 11.50 -10.24 -5.15
CA LEU A 9 10.48 -11.05 -5.80
C LEU A 9 9.09 -10.42 -5.68
N TYR A 10 8.70 -10.01 -4.46
CA TYR A 10 7.43 -9.30 -4.26
C TYR A 10 7.35 -7.98 -5.02
N CYS A 11 8.47 -7.27 -5.18
CA CYS A 11 8.52 -6.07 -6.01
C CYS A 11 8.31 -6.38 -7.50
N ALA A 12 8.84 -7.48 -8.02
CA ALA A 12 8.59 -7.88 -9.40
C ALA A 12 7.11 -8.21 -9.61
N GLU A 13 6.54 -9.04 -8.74
CA GLU A 13 5.11 -9.41 -8.80
C GLU A 13 4.18 -8.19 -8.67
N ALA A 14 4.50 -7.25 -7.76
CA ALA A 14 3.72 -6.04 -7.58
C ALA A 14 3.70 -5.16 -8.84
N ARG A 15 4.80 -5.10 -9.61
CA ARG A 15 4.86 -4.36 -10.87
C ARG A 15 4.00 -4.99 -11.95
N ASP A 16 3.98 -6.33 -12.03
CA ASP A 16 3.14 -7.04 -12.99
C ASP A 16 1.65 -6.83 -12.69
N ILE A 17 1.26 -6.90 -11.42
CA ILE A 17 -0.11 -6.60 -10.96
C ILE A 17 -0.49 -5.16 -11.32
N LEU A 18 0.42 -4.20 -11.07
CA LEU A 18 0.17 -2.79 -11.37
C LEU A 18 -0.01 -2.56 -12.87
N ALA A 19 0.88 -3.10 -13.70
CA ALA A 19 0.80 -3.01 -15.15
C ALA A 19 -0.50 -3.63 -15.68
N HIS A 20 -0.90 -4.79 -15.14
CA HIS A 20 -2.16 -5.41 -15.50
C HIS A 20 -3.38 -4.55 -15.12
N ALA A 21 -3.37 -3.97 -13.92
CA ALA A 21 -4.43 -3.05 -13.48
C ALA A 21 -4.52 -1.80 -14.37
N GLU A 22 -3.38 -1.21 -14.75
CA GLU A 22 -3.34 -0.08 -15.69
C GLU A 22 -3.96 -0.42 -17.03
N ASN A 23 -3.66 -1.61 -17.56
CA ASN A 23 -4.26 -2.11 -18.80
C ASN A 23 -5.78 -2.29 -18.68
N ILE A 24 -6.27 -2.82 -17.55
CA ILE A 24 -7.72 -2.96 -17.31
C ILE A 24 -8.41 -1.60 -17.29
N VAL A 25 -7.84 -0.60 -16.58
CA VAL A 25 -8.42 0.74 -16.53
C VAL A 25 -8.46 1.38 -17.93
N ALA A 26 -7.38 1.25 -18.70
CA ALA A 26 -7.34 1.74 -20.07
C ALA A 26 -8.34 1.01 -21.00
N ASP A 27 -8.57 -0.29 -20.77
CA ASP A 27 -9.54 -1.07 -21.54
C ASP A 27 -10.99 -0.70 -21.20
N LEU A 28 -11.30 -0.43 -19.93
CA LEU A 28 -12.62 0.03 -19.50
C LEU A 28 -12.99 1.36 -20.16
N ASP A 29 -12.05 2.30 -20.21
CA ASP A 29 -12.23 3.61 -20.84
C ASP A 29 -12.49 3.46 -22.35
N ARG A 30 -11.66 2.67 -23.05
CA ARG A 30 -11.80 2.40 -24.49
C ARG A 30 -13.11 1.69 -24.85
N ARG A 31 -13.64 0.84 -23.97
CA ARG A 31 -14.91 0.12 -24.20
C ARG A 31 -16.15 0.95 -23.86
N GLY A 32 -15.98 2.19 -23.42
CA GLY A 32 -17.10 3.05 -23.03
C GLY A 32 -17.81 2.55 -21.79
N ALA A 33 -17.07 2.01 -20.82
CA ALA A 33 -17.64 1.69 -19.51
C ALA A 33 -18.28 2.94 -18.88
N SER A 34 -19.33 2.75 -18.08
CA SER A 34 -19.97 3.87 -17.41
C SER A 34 -18.99 4.63 -16.51
N GLU A 35 -19.23 5.93 -16.34
CA GLU A 35 -18.39 6.81 -15.52
C GLU A 35 -18.15 6.26 -14.11
N GLY A 36 -19.18 5.66 -13.49
CA GLY A 36 -19.07 5.01 -12.19
C GLY A 36 -18.07 3.84 -12.18
N HIS A 37 -18.04 3.00 -13.22
CA HIS A 37 -17.05 1.92 -13.34
C HIS A 37 -15.63 2.47 -13.53
N CYS A 38 -15.47 3.49 -14.37
CA CYS A 38 -14.19 4.14 -14.57
C CYS A 38 -13.67 4.79 -13.27
N LEU A 39 -14.54 5.43 -12.49
CA LEU A 39 -14.18 6.00 -11.19
C LEU A 39 -13.74 4.92 -10.20
N MET A 40 -14.48 3.82 -10.07
CA MET A 40 -14.12 2.72 -9.18
C MET A 40 -12.79 2.07 -9.58
N ALA A 41 -12.58 1.83 -10.88
CA ALA A 41 -11.34 1.26 -11.39
C ALA A 41 -10.13 2.18 -11.12
N ASN A 42 -10.29 3.49 -11.34
CA ASN A 42 -9.25 4.48 -11.04
C ASN A 42 -8.92 4.55 -9.54
N GLN A 43 -9.91 4.44 -8.66
CA GLN A 43 -9.67 4.37 -7.21
C GLN A 43 -8.89 3.11 -6.82
N GLY A 44 -9.24 1.96 -7.42
CA GLY A 44 -8.49 0.71 -7.23
C GLY A 44 -7.03 0.85 -7.67
N LEU A 45 -6.81 1.41 -8.87
CA LEU A 45 -5.46 1.67 -9.38
C LEU A 45 -4.68 2.63 -8.48
N ALA A 46 -5.31 3.69 -7.97
CA ALA A 46 -4.68 4.61 -7.03
C ALA A 46 -4.27 3.91 -5.71
N ALA A 47 -5.09 2.98 -5.22
CA ALA A 47 -4.76 2.18 -4.04
C ALA A 47 -3.55 1.27 -4.30
N LEU A 48 -3.49 0.60 -5.44
CA LEU A 48 -2.34 -0.24 -5.83
C LEU A 48 -1.06 0.58 -5.93
N ARG A 49 -1.10 1.77 -6.57
CA ARG A 49 0.05 2.69 -6.62
C ARG A 49 0.53 3.13 -5.24
N ASN A 50 -0.40 3.29 -4.29
CA ASN A 50 -0.01 3.61 -2.92
C ASN A 50 0.68 2.43 -2.21
N LEU A 51 0.23 1.21 -2.46
CA LEU A 51 0.89 0.00 -1.92
C LEU A 51 2.29 -0.18 -2.53
N ASP A 52 2.45 0.01 -3.83
CA ASP A 52 3.75 -0.03 -4.50
C ASP A 52 4.77 0.93 -3.85
N ARG A 53 4.36 2.18 -3.55
CA ARG A 53 5.21 3.14 -2.82
C ARG A 53 5.62 2.66 -1.43
N ILE A 54 4.74 1.95 -0.72
CA ILE A 54 5.02 1.40 0.61
C ILE A 54 6.03 0.26 0.51
N ILE A 55 5.84 -0.65 -0.45
CA ILE A 55 6.75 -1.77 -0.73
C ILE A 55 8.13 -1.23 -1.12
N GLU A 56 8.20 -0.27 -2.03
CA GLU A 56 9.46 0.33 -2.47
C GLU A 56 10.20 1.04 -1.32
N ARG A 57 9.47 1.73 -0.42
CA ARG A 57 10.06 2.29 0.81
C ARG A 57 10.64 1.17 1.69
N HIS A 58 9.97 0.04 1.81
CA HIS A 58 10.46 -1.09 2.59
C HIS A 58 11.72 -1.71 1.96
N ARG A 59 11.71 -1.92 0.64
CA ARG A 59 12.87 -2.41 -0.12
C ARG A 59 14.10 -1.54 0.12
N ARG A 60 13.97 -0.21 -0.01
CA ARG A 60 15.10 0.72 0.24
C ARG A 60 15.64 0.62 1.65
N ARG A 61 14.77 0.44 2.65
CA ARG A 61 15.21 0.26 4.05
C ARG A 61 16.00 -1.04 4.22
N LEU A 62 15.56 -2.14 3.63
CA LEU A 62 16.28 -3.41 3.68
C LEU A 62 17.60 -3.35 2.93
N ALA A 63 17.62 -2.74 1.75
CA ALA A 63 18.83 -2.53 0.97
C ALA A 63 19.87 -1.71 1.76
N PHE A 64 19.44 -0.67 2.47
CA PHE A 64 20.32 0.11 3.36
C PHE A 64 20.89 -0.73 4.51
N LEU A 65 20.06 -1.57 5.14
CA LEU A 65 20.49 -2.46 6.24
C LEU A 65 21.45 -3.56 5.78
N ALA A 66 21.37 -3.95 4.51
CA ALA A 66 22.25 -4.97 3.91
C ALA A 66 23.64 -4.42 3.53
N LEU A 67 23.88 -3.11 3.64
CA LEU A 67 25.18 -2.53 3.31
C LEU A 67 26.24 -2.91 4.36
N PRO A 68 27.43 -3.40 3.93
CA PRO A 68 28.46 -3.93 4.84
C PRO A 68 29.06 -2.91 5.83
N ASN A 69 28.84 -1.60 5.63
CA ASN A 69 29.42 -0.52 6.45
C ASN A 69 28.39 0.28 7.26
N ALA A 70 27.17 -0.23 7.49
CA ALA A 70 26.13 0.51 8.22
C ALA A 70 26.37 0.64 9.75
N VAL A 71 27.56 0.28 10.26
CA VAL A 71 27.93 0.35 11.68
C VAL A 71 28.85 1.55 11.94
N GLY A 72 28.25 2.71 12.20
CA GLY A 72 28.82 3.67 13.16
C GLY A 72 28.38 3.27 14.58
N PRO A 73 29.10 3.66 15.66
CA PRO A 73 28.86 3.16 17.01
C PRO A 73 27.40 3.38 17.44
N SER A 74 26.71 2.28 17.71
CA SER A 74 25.30 2.24 18.10
C SER A 74 25.09 2.90 19.47
N PRO A 75 24.21 3.90 19.63
CA PRO A 75 23.64 4.21 20.94
C PRO A 75 22.81 3.01 21.44
N PRO A 76 22.60 2.84 22.77
CA PRO A 76 21.98 1.65 23.35
C PRO A 76 20.56 1.41 22.81
N PRO A 77 20.14 0.13 22.69
CA PRO A 77 18.87 -0.23 22.08
C PRO A 77 17.70 0.35 22.90
N SER A 78 16.98 1.30 22.30
CA SER A 78 15.68 1.71 22.81
C SER A 78 14.72 0.52 22.77
N PRO A 79 13.89 0.30 23.81
CA PRO A 79 13.02 -0.87 23.87
C PRO A 79 12.08 -0.93 22.67
N PRO A 80 11.78 -2.12 22.14
CA PRO A 80 10.98 -2.28 20.94
C PRO A 80 9.57 -1.75 21.18
N ARG A 81 9.25 -0.58 20.61
CA ARG A 81 7.87 -0.13 20.45
C ARG A 81 7.16 -1.16 19.57
N LYS A 82 6.40 -2.07 20.19
CA LYS A 82 5.48 -2.98 19.51
C LYS A 82 4.47 -2.15 18.72
N ARG A 83 4.80 -1.88 17.45
CA ARG A 83 3.97 -1.09 16.54
C ARG A 83 2.89 -2.01 16.00
N ASN A 84 1.75 -2.01 16.67
CA ASN A 84 0.63 -2.87 16.38
C ASN A 84 -0.08 -2.37 15.10
N TRP A 85 0.17 -3.03 13.97
CA TRP A 85 -0.39 -2.68 12.65
C TRP A 85 -1.92 -2.71 12.62
N LEU A 86 -2.55 -3.42 13.56
CA LEU A 86 -4.00 -3.46 13.75
C LEU A 86 -4.65 -2.09 14.02
N LEU A 87 -3.90 -1.11 14.54
CA LEU A 87 -4.42 0.25 14.76
C LEU A 87 -4.59 1.05 13.47
N PHE A 88 -3.80 0.77 12.43
CA PHE A 88 -3.91 1.45 11.13
C PHE A 88 -5.02 0.86 10.25
N LEU A 89 -5.39 -0.41 10.46
CA LEU A 89 -6.50 -1.04 9.76
C LEU A 89 -7.88 -0.61 10.29
N ARG A 90 -7.96 -0.01 11.49
CA ARG A 90 -9.24 0.35 12.12
C ARG A 90 -9.84 1.69 11.68
N ARG A 91 -9.12 2.51 10.91
CA ARG A 91 -9.54 3.92 10.65
C ARG A 91 -10.13 4.16 9.26
N ARG A 92 -11.00 3.26 8.80
CA ARG A 92 -11.91 3.54 7.66
C ARG A 92 -13.32 2.99 7.89
N GLY A 93 -13.85 3.20 9.08
CA GLY A 93 -15.26 2.93 9.42
C GLY A 93 -15.70 3.89 10.51
N GLY A 94 -16.09 5.10 10.14
CA GLY A 94 -16.49 6.12 11.10
C GLY A 94 -16.67 7.50 10.47
N TYR A 95 -17.51 7.60 9.43
CA TYR A 95 -18.20 8.87 9.17
C TYR A 95 -19.31 8.98 10.22
N ALA A 96 -19.08 9.79 11.25
CA ALA A 96 -20.16 10.36 12.03
C ALA A 96 -20.64 11.60 11.27
N GLY A 97 -21.80 11.49 10.63
CA GLY A 97 -22.42 12.54 9.83
C GLY A 97 -23.89 12.27 9.60
N HIS A 98 -24.70 12.64 10.60
CA HIS A 98 -26.08 13.13 10.50
C HIS A 98 -27.15 12.33 9.69
N GLY A 99 -28.06 11.72 10.45
CA GLY A 99 -29.51 12.01 10.39
C GLY A 99 -30.35 11.26 9.37
N ILE A 100 -31.08 10.23 9.82
CA ILE A 100 -32.48 10.01 9.42
C ILE A 100 -33.25 9.59 10.67
N GLU A 101 -34.35 10.31 10.88
CA GLU A 101 -35.29 10.26 11.98
C GLU A 101 -35.90 8.86 12.15
N ALA A 102 -36.04 8.44 13.41
CA ALA A 102 -36.90 7.33 13.77
C ALA A 102 -38.32 7.89 14.01
N HIS A 103 -39.24 7.48 13.14
CA HIS A 103 -40.70 7.45 13.23
C HIS A 103 -41.39 8.01 14.48
N SER A 104 -42.35 8.92 14.27
CA SER A 104 -43.78 8.73 14.58
C SER A 104 -44.63 9.67 13.74
#